data_AF-A0A7J7W5N0-F1
#
_entry.id   AF-A0A7J7W5N0-F1
#
_cell.length_a   1.000
_cell.length_b   1.000
_cell.length_c   1.000
_cell.angle_alpha   90.00
_cell.angle_beta   90.00
_cell.angle_gamma   90.00
#
_symmetry.space_group_name_H-M   'P 1'
#
loop_
_entity.id
_entity.type
_entity.pdbx_description
1 polymer ?
#
loop_
_entity_poly.entity_id
_entity_poly.type
_entity_poly.pdbx_seq_one_letter_code
_entity_poly.pdbx_strand_id
1 'polypeptide(L)'
;MMLAALLLAFSYLSLHTLWQAHAVPILPLGLAPDTFDDAYVGCTEAMEEKAASLLKEEMAHHALLRESWEAAQEAWEQKQRGLTLPPGFRSQHAIAVMVYTNSSNTLYSELNQAVRTGGSSREFYMRHFPFKALHFYLTQALQLLQGSKGCSRAPGEVVFRGIGTLRFEPTRLGDSVRLGQFASSSLDEAVARRFGEKRRGCVSVPPGGQPDSPSKGDFSLLSWKTLLLAPGGFQLSGAGP
;
A
#
# COMPACT_ATOMS: atom_id res chain seq x y z
N MET A 1 -33.28 10.64 45.87
CA MET A 1 -32.54 9.35 45.81
C MET A 1 -32.46 8.78 44.39
N MET A 2 -33.56 8.69 43.64
CA MET A 2 -33.59 8.06 42.30
C MET A 2 -32.81 8.82 41.21
N LEU A 3 -32.83 10.16 41.22
CA LEU A 3 -32.14 11.00 40.23
C LEU A 3 -30.61 10.91 40.34
N ALA A 4 -30.08 10.84 41.56
CA ALA A 4 -28.64 10.70 41.80
C ALA A 4 -28.12 9.32 41.34
N ALA A 5 -28.90 8.26 41.55
CA ALA A 5 -28.56 6.92 41.09
C ALA A 5 -28.54 6.83 39.55
N LEU A 6 -29.47 7.50 38.87
CA LEU A 6 -29.51 7.56 37.41
C LEU A 6 -28.31 8.34 36.83
N LEU A 7 -27.96 9.47 37.41
CA LEU A 7 -26.79 10.26 36.95
C LEU A 7 -25.47 9.50 37.15
N LEU A 8 -25.35 8.75 38.25
CA LEU A 8 -24.20 7.87 38.49
C LEU A 8 -24.17 6.69 37.50
N ALA A 9 -25.31 6.11 37.14
CA ALA A 9 -25.37 5.04 36.14
C ALA A 9 -25.02 5.55 34.73
N PHE A 10 -25.51 6.72 34.33
CA PHE A 10 -25.17 7.35 33.05
C PHE A 10 -23.70 7.78 32.99
N SER A 11 -23.13 8.32 34.07
CA SER A 11 -21.70 8.64 34.12
C SER A 11 -20.84 7.38 34.04
N TYR A 12 -21.24 6.28 34.69
CA TYR A 12 -20.56 4.99 34.58
C TYR A 12 -20.64 4.40 33.16
N LEU A 13 -21.81 4.47 32.52
CA LEU A 13 -21.99 4.00 31.15
C LEU A 13 -21.20 4.85 30.14
N SER A 14 -21.17 6.18 30.34
CA SER A 14 -20.39 7.12 29.54
C SER A 14 -18.87 6.89 29.69
N LEU A 15 -18.41 6.58 30.90
CA LEU A 15 -17.01 6.27 31.20
C LEU A 15 -16.59 4.90 30.62
N HIS A 16 -17.50 3.91 30.63
CA HIS A 16 -17.28 2.62 29.98
C HIS A 16 -17.21 2.72 28.45
N THR A 17 -17.98 3.62 27.83
CA THR A 17 -17.86 3.89 26.38
C THR A 17 -16.57 4.65 26.01
N LEU A 18 -15.97 5.39 26.96
CA LEU A 18 -14.74 6.16 26.72
C LEU A 18 -13.43 5.34 26.84
N TRP A 19 -13.47 4.13 27.41
CA TRP A 19 -12.26 3.31 27.67
C TRP A 19 -12.18 2.01 26.87
N GLN A 20 -12.82 1.91 25.70
CA GLN A 20 -12.65 0.73 24.84
C GLN A 20 -11.25 0.77 24.17
N ALA A 21 -10.24 0.32 24.93
CA ALA A 21 -8.94 -0.03 24.39
C ALA A 21 -9.11 -1.27 23.49
N HIS A 22 -9.35 -1.04 22.20
CA HIS A 22 -9.45 -2.12 21.23
C HIS A 22 -8.08 -2.82 21.14
N ALA A 23 -8.07 -4.11 21.49
CA ALA A 23 -6.91 -4.97 21.30
C ALA A 23 -6.54 -4.98 19.81
N VAL A 24 -5.24 -4.94 19.51
CA VAL A 24 -4.78 -5.06 18.11
C VAL A 24 -4.99 -6.52 17.69
N PRO A 25 -5.74 -6.80 16.62
CA PRO A 25 -5.90 -8.16 16.14
C PRO A 25 -4.55 -8.75 15.72
N ILE A 26 -4.33 -10.01 16.10
CA ILE A 26 -3.17 -10.80 15.68
C ILE A 26 -3.49 -11.43 14.32
N LEU A 27 -2.61 -11.23 13.35
CA LEU A 27 -2.67 -11.85 12.04
C LEU A 27 -1.51 -12.86 11.90
N PRO A 28 -1.79 -14.18 11.85
CA PRO A 28 -0.74 -15.16 11.60
C PRO A 28 -0.14 -14.93 10.21
N LEU A 29 1.18 -14.85 10.15
CA LEU A 29 1.90 -14.78 8.88
C LEU A 29 1.89 -16.14 8.20
N GLY A 30 1.66 -16.13 6.89
CA GLY A 30 1.64 -17.36 6.09
C GLY A 30 1.88 -17.06 4.61
N LEU A 31 1.45 -17.98 3.75
CA LEU A 31 1.67 -17.88 2.29
C LEU A 31 0.57 -17.10 1.56
N ALA A 32 -0.45 -16.57 2.26
CA ALA A 32 -1.54 -15.79 1.67
C ALA A 32 -2.17 -16.43 0.42
N PRO A 33 -2.77 -17.62 0.52
CA PRO A 33 -3.18 -18.44 -0.64
C PRO A 33 -4.23 -17.76 -1.54
N ASP A 34 -5.07 -16.88 -0.99
CA ASP A 34 -6.15 -16.21 -1.73
C ASP A 34 -5.70 -14.94 -2.49
N THR A 35 -4.40 -14.68 -2.54
CA THR A 35 -3.85 -13.49 -3.19
C THR A 35 -3.94 -13.58 -4.71
N PHE A 36 -4.39 -12.51 -5.36
CA PHE A 36 -4.17 -12.32 -6.78
C PHE A 36 -2.75 -11.78 -7.01
N ASP A 37 -1.84 -12.62 -7.49
CA ASP A 37 -0.41 -12.37 -7.59
C ASP A 37 0.15 -12.59 -9.01
N ASP A 38 -0.68 -12.32 -10.02
CA ASP A 38 -0.29 -12.53 -11.42
C ASP A 38 0.96 -11.73 -11.78
N ALA A 39 2.01 -12.43 -12.20
CA ALA A 39 3.25 -11.85 -12.66
C ALA A 39 3.22 -11.51 -14.18
N TYR A 40 2.12 -11.85 -14.86
CA TYR A 40 1.87 -11.62 -16.29
C TYR A 40 2.90 -12.27 -17.23
N VAL A 41 3.58 -13.32 -16.75
CA VAL A 41 4.60 -14.04 -17.52
C VAL A 41 3.95 -14.74 -18.71
N GLY A 42 4.40 -14.39 -19.92
CA GLY A 42 3.89 -14.95 -21.17
C GLY A 42 2.59 -14.31 -21.67
N CYS A 43 2.05 -13.30 -20.99
CA CYS A 43 0.84 -12.58 -21.42
C CYS A 43 0.95 -11.04 -21.37
N THR A 44 2.13 -10.49 -21.05
CA THR A 44 2.38 -9.04 -21.00
C THR A 44 1.89 -8.30 -22.24
N GLU A 45 2.26 -8.75 -23.44
CA GLU A 45 1.87 -8.06 -24.70
C GLU A 45 0.34 -8.06 -24.89
N ALA A 46 -0.32 -9.19 -24.65
CA ALA A 46 -1.77 -9.29 -24.72
C ALA A 46 -2.49 -8.44 -23.66
N MET A 47 -1.87 -8.25 -22.49
CA MET A 47 -2.38 -7.35 -21.46
C MET A 47 -2.14 -5.88 -21.80
N GLU A 48 -1.01 -5.50 -22.39
CA GLU A 48 -0.76 -4.14 -22.87
C GLU A 48 -1.82 -3.68 -23.88
N GLU A 49 -2.26 -4.57 -24.78
CA GLU A 49 -3.32 -4.27 -25.76
C GLU A 49 -4.68 -4.00 -25.11
N LYS A 50 -4.98 -4.64 -23.97
CA LYS A 50 -6.30 -4.59 -23.30
C LYS A 50 -6.34 -3.64 -22.11
N ALA A 51 -5.20 -3.34 -21.49
CA ALA A 51 -5.12 -2.63 -20.23
C ALA A 51 -5.70 -1.22 -20.33
N ALA A 52 -5.54 -0.53 -21.47
CA ALA A 52 -6.12 0.79 -21.67
C ALA A 52 -7.67 0.78 -21.65
N SER A 53 -8.31 -0.18 -22.34
CA SER A 53 -9.77 -0.29 -22.32
C SER A 53 -10.29 -0.73 -20.96
N LEU A 54 -9.61 -1.69 -20.31
CA LEU A 54 -9.97 -2.15 -18.97
C LEU A 54 -9.87 -1.01 -17.96
N LEU A 55 -8.78 -0.23 -17.98
CA LEU A 55 -8.63 0.90 -17.08
C LEU A 55 -9.74 1.95 -17.25
N LYS A 56 -10.15 2.21 -18.50
CA LYS A 56 -11.28 3.12 -18.78
C LYS A 56 -12.58 2.61 -18.16
N GLU A 57 -12.84 1.32 -18.25
CA GLU A 57 -13.99 0.67 -17.61
C GLU A 57 -13.90 0.74 -16.09
N GLU A 58 -12.74 0.42 -15.52
CA GLU A 58 -12.49 0.50 -14.07
C GLU A 58 -12.73 1.91 -13.53
N MET A 59 -12.21 2.94 -14.21
CA MET A 59 -12.43 4.35 -13.85
C MET A 59 -13.90 4.78 -14.00
N ALA A 60 -14.64 4.22 -14.96
CA ALA A 60 -16.06 4.51 -15.13
C ALA A 60 -16.91 3.99 -13.96
N HIS A 61 -16.47 2.90 -13.32
CA HIS A 61 -17.17 2.26 -12.21
C HIS A 61 -16.57 2.55 -10.83
N HIS A 62 -15.45 3.28 -10.76
CA HIS A 62 -14.73 3.52 -9.51
C HIS A 62 -14.24 4.98 -9.41
N ALA A 63 -15.08 5.86 -8.83
CA ALA A 63 -14.83 7.30 -8.76
C ALA A 63 -13.46 7.65 -8.15
N LEU A 64 -13.09 7.00 -7.04
CA LEU A 64 -11.81 7.24 -6.38
C LEU A 64 -10.60 6.86 -7.26
N LEU A 65 -10.74 5.83 -8.11
CA LEU A 65 -9.70 5.42 -9.03
C LEU A 65 -9.54 6.47 -10.13
N ARG A 66 -10.66 6.89 -10.72
CA ARG A 66 -10.68 7.94 -11.75
C ARG A 66 -10.02 9.22 -11.26
N GLU A 67 -10.45 9.74 -10.12
CA GLU A 67 -9.91 10.98 -9.54
C GLU A 67 -8.43 10.86 -9.22
N SER A 68 -8.01 9.72 -8.63
CA SER A 68 -6.59 9.48 -8.33
C SER A 68 -5.75 9.37 -9.59
N TRP A 69 -6.26 8.72 -10.63
CA TRP A 69 -5.56 8.51 -11.89
C TRP A 69 -5.40 9.81 -12.67
N GLU A 70 -6.48 10.60 -12.78
CA GLU A 70 -6.46 11.91 -13.45
C GLU A 70 -5.48 12.87 -12.76
N ALA A 71 -5.53 12.97 -11.42
CA ALA A 71 -4.58 13.80 -10.67
C ALA A 71 -3.12 13.32 -10.82
N ALA A 72 -2.90 12.00 -10.82
CA ALA A 72 -1.57 11.43 -11.03
C ALA A 72 -1.06 11.65 -12.46
N GLN A 73 -1.95 11.64 -13.45
CA GLN A 73 -1.61 11.95 -14.84
C GLN A 73 -1.15 13.41 -15.01
N GLU A 74 -1.89 14.38 -14.46
CA GLU A 74 -1.49 15.79 -14.49
C GLU A 74 -0.14 16.03 -13.80
N ALA A 75 0.06 15.41 -12.63
CA ALA A 75 1.33 15.49 -11.90
C ALA A 75 2.48 14.83 -12.68
N TRP A 76 2.22 13.71 -13.38
CA TRP A 76 3.21 13.05 -14.23
C TRP A 76 3.60 13.91 -15.43
N GLU A 77 2.65 14.60 -16.06
CA GLU A 77 2.93 15.47 -17.22
C GLU A 77 3.93 16.58 -16.90
N GLN A 78 3.86 17.13 -15.68
CA GLN A 78 4.84 18.10 -15.20
C GLN A 78 6.18 17.46 -14.85
N LYS A 79 6.15 16.28 -14.24
CA LYS A 79 7.34 15.61 -13.68
C LYS A 79 8.19 14.88 -14.72
N GLN A 80 7.58 14.32 -15.76
CA GLN A 80 8.27 13.48 -16.75
C GLN A 80 9.37 14.20 -17.55
N ARG A 81 9.34 15.54 -17.56
CA ARG A 81 10.32 16.35 -18.30
C ARG A 81 11.72 16.12 -17.75
N GLY A 82 12.61 15.60 -18.60
CA GLY A 82 14.01 15.35 -18.25
C GLY A 82 14.27 14.02 -17.51
N LEU A 83 13.25 13.17 -17.34
CA LEU A 83 13.44 11.84 -16.77
C LEU A 83 13.90 10.84 -17.84
N THR A 84 14.90 10.04 -17.50
CA THR A 84 15.29 8.86 -18.29
C THR A 84 14.60 7.64 -17.72
N LEU A 85 13.78 6.98 -18.53
CA LEU A 85 13.00 5.82 -18.11
C LEU A 85 13.61 4.52 -18.66
N PRO A 86 13.46 3.38 -17.95
CA PRO A 86 13.89 2.09 -18.47
C PRO A 86 13.21 1.75 -19.81
N PRO A 87 13.85 0.94 -20.68
CA PRO A 87 13.21 0.45 -21.90
C PRO A 87 11.87 -0.22 -21.62
N GLY A 88 10.85 0.09 -22.43
CA GLY A 88 9.49 -0.43 -22.26
C GLY A 88 8.67 0.24 -21.15
N PHE A 89 9.26 1.15 -20.35
CA PHE A 89 8.54 1.88 -19.33
C PHE A 89 7.72 3.03 -19.93
N ARG A 90 6.39 2.96 -19.79
CA ARG A 90 5.41 3.92 -20.35
C ARG A 90 4.83 4.80 -19.24
N SER A 91 4.17 5.90 -19.63
CA SER A 91 3.54 6.83 -18.68
C SER A 91 2.54 6.16 -17.74
N GLN A 92 1.78 5.17 -18.21
CA GLN A 92 0.81 4.42 -17.41
C GLN A 92 1.46 3.70 -16.23
N HIS A 93 2.70 3.21 -16.40
CA HIS A 93 3.48 2.58 -15.33
C HIS A 93 3.84 3.60 -14.24
N ALA A 94 4.30 4.80 -14.62
CA ALA A 94 4.58 5.87 -13.67
C ALA A 94 3.32 6.33 -12.94
N ILE A 95 2.22 6.52 -13.68
CA ILE A 95 0.94 6.94 -13.12
C ILE A 95 0.43 5.91 -12.12
N ALA A 96 0.48 4.61 -12.44
CA ALA A 96 0.09 3.55 -11.50
C ALA A 96 0.91 3.58 -10.19
N VAL A 97 2.23 3.84 -10.29
CA VAL A 97 3.10 4.02 -9.10
C VAL A 97 2.68 5.25 -8.30
N MET A 98 2.40 6.38 -8.96
CA MET A 98 1.95 7.62 -8.32
C MET A 98 0.59 7.45 -7.64
N VAL A 99 -0.33 6.74 -8.29
CA VAL A 99 -1.65 6.37 -7.74
C VAL A 99 -1.49 5.53 -6.48
N TYR A 100 -0.66 4.49 -6.52
CA TYR A 100 -0.44 3.60 -5.37
C TYR A 100 0.26 4.30 -4.19
N THR A 101 1.14 5.26 -4.47
CA THR A 101 1.92 5.96 -3.44
C THR A 101 1.22 7.20 -2.88
N ASN A 102 0.05 7.57 -3.42
CA ASN A 102 -0.70 8.73 -2.98
C ASN A 102 -1.35 8.47 -1.61
N SER A 103 -0.74 9.00 -0.54
CA SER A 103 -1.27 8.89 0.83
C SER A 103 -2.43 9.83 1.13
N SER A 104 -2.80 10.73 0.20
CA SER A 104 -3.92 11.67 0.38
C SER A 104 -5.29 11.00 0.24
N ASN A 105 -5.33 9.73 -0.20
CA ASN A 105 -6.56 8.95 -0.29
C ASN A 105 -6.36 7.47 0.09
N THR A 106 -7.43 6.69 0.02
CA THR A 106 -7.49 5.29 0.48
C THR A 106 -7.34 4.25 -0.63
N LEU A 107 -7.08 4.65 -1.88
CA LEU A 107 -7.13 3.73 -3.02
C LEU A 107 -6.08 2.61 -2.93
N TYR A 108 -4.88 2.91 -2.42
CA TYR A 108 -3.86 1.87 -2.17
C TYR A 108 -4.37 0.80 -1.18
N SER A 109 -5.20 1.20 -0.21
CA SER A 109 -5.79 0.29 0.77
C SER A 109 -6.86 -0.59 0.14
N GLU A 110 -7.71 -0.01 -0.72
CA GLU A 110 -8.74 -0.74 -1.48
C GLU A 110 -8.12 -1.74 -2.47
N LEU A 111 -7.09 -1.32 -3.22
CA LEU A 111 -6.33 -2.22 -4.08
C LEU A 111 -5.73 -3.38 -3.27
N ASN A 112 -5.04 -3.08 -2.17
CA ASN A 112 -4.42 -4.11 -1.33
C ASN A 112 -5.45 -5.04 -0.66
N GLN A 113 -6.67 -4.58 -0.42
CA GLN A 113 -7.75 -5.43 0.06
C GLN A 113 -8.26 -6.36 -1.04
N ALA A 114 -8.50 -5.84 -2.25
CA ALA A 114 -8.93 -6.64 -3.39
C ALA A 114 -7.87 -7.67 -3.79
N VAL A 115 -6.59 -7.31 -3.75
CA VAL A 115 -5.46 -8.22 -4.05
C VAL A 115 -5.39 -9.37 -3.06
N ARG A 116 -5.64 -9.13 -1.77
CA ARG A 116 -5.58 -10.17 -0.73
C ARG A 116 -6.57 -11.32 -0.92
N THR A 117 -7.69 -11.08 -1.60
CA THR A 117 -8.78 -12.06 -1.75
C THR A 117 -9.09 -12.42 -3.20
N GLY A 118 -8.58 -11.64 -4.16
CA GLY A 118 -8.88 -11.76 -5.58
C GLY A 118 -8.41 -13.07 -6.22
N GLY A 119 -7.48 -13.79 -5.60
CA GLY A 119 -6.95 -15.07 -6.07
C GLY A 119 -7.66 -16.31 -5.52
N SER A 120 -8.67 -16.13 -4.64
CA SER A 120 -9.40 -17.25 -4.03
C SER A 120 -10.03 -18.22 -5.05
N SER A 121 -10.51 -17.71 -6.18
CA SER A 121 -10.94 -18.51 -7.34
C SER A 121 -11.07 -17.65 -8.59
N ARG A 122 -11.06 -18.30 -9.77
CA ARG A 122 -11.33 -17.62 -11.05
C ARG A 122 -12.70 -16.93 -11.08
N GLU A 123 -13.73 -17.58 -10.54
CA GLU A 123 -15.08 -17.00 -10.49
C GLU A 123 -15.12 -15.76 -9.59
N PHE A 124 -14.48 -15.84 -8.42
CA PHE A 124 -14.40 -14.70 -7.50
C PHE A 124 -13.63 -13.54 -8.14
N TYR A 125 -12.48 -13.80 -8.75
CA TYR A 125 -11.71 -12.80 -9.50
C TYR A 125 -12.57 -12.09 -10.55
N MET A 126 -13.24 -12.86 -11.41
CA MET A 126 -14.03 -12.30 -12.50
C MET A 126 -15.17 -11.41 -12.01
N ARG A 127 -15.83 -11.79 -10.91
CA ARG A 127 -16.97 -11.05 -10.37
C ARG A 127 -16.59 -9.86 -9.48
N HIS A 128 -15.51 -9.98 -8.70
CA HIS A 128 -15.27 -9.06 -7.59
C HIS A 128 -13.96 -8.28 -7.65
N PHE A 129 -13.01 -8.63 -8.54
CA PHE A 129 -11.73 -7.92 -8.61
C PHE A 129 -11.83 -6.69 -9.54
N PRO A 130 -11.83 -5.44 -9.01
CA PRO A 130 -12.17 -4.25 -9.80
C PRO A 130 -10.94 -3.51 -10.34
N PHE A 131 -9.73 -4.03 -10.13
CA PHE A 131 -8.46 -3.34 -10.42
C PHE A 131 -7.55 -4.15 -11.35
N LYS A 132 -8.09 -4.76 -12.40
CA LYS A 132 -7.36 -5.63 -13.34
C LYS A 132 -6.24 -4.86 -14.06
N ALA A 133 -6.55 -3.70 -14.63
CA ALA A 133 -5.60 -2.87 -15.35
C ALA A 133 -4.67 -2.12 -14.39
N LEU A 134 -5.19 -1.58 -13.28
CA LEU A 134 -4.34 -0.94 -12.27
C LEU A 134 -3.30 -1.92 -11.70
N HIS A 135 -3.72 -3.16 -11.36
CA HIS A 135 -2.80 -4.20 -10.90
C HIS A 135 -1.75 -4.53 -11.95
N PHE A 136 -2.16 -4.68 -13.22
CA PHE A 136 -1.24 -4.92 -14.33
C PHE A 136 -0.19 -3.82 -14.47
N TYR A 137 -0.61 -2.56 -14.61
CA TYR A 137 0.33 -1.45 -14.77
C TYR A 137 1.27 -1.29 -13.58
N LEU A 138 0.77 -1.46 -12.35
CA LEU A 138 1.61 -1.39 -11.15
C LEU A 138 2.62 -2.55 -11.12
N THR A 139 2.20 -3.77 -11.41
CA THR A 139 3.09 -4.94 -11.47
C THR A 139 4.17 -4.76 -12.53
N GLN A 140 3.77 -4.36 -13.73
CA GLN A 140 4.68 -4.15 -14.85
C GLN A 140 5.67 -3.00 -14.58
N ALA A 141 5.20 -1.92 -13.93
CA ALA A 141 6.06 -0.83 -13.49
C ALA A 141 7.17 -1.31 -12.56
N LEU A 142 6.83 -2.11 -11.55
CA LEU A 142 7.80 -2.63 -10.59
C LEU A 142 8.80 -3.58 -11.26
N GLN A 143 8.34 -4.46 -12.16
CA GLN A 143 9.23 -5.35 -12.92
C GLN A 143 10.22 -4.57 -13.79
N LEU A 144 9.76 -3.54 -14.50
CA LEU A 144 10.61 -2.72 -15.37
C LEU A 144 11.60 -1.85 -14.57
N LEU A 145 11.21 -1.34 -13.40
CA LEU A 145 12.09 -0.58 -12.50
C LEU A 145 13.17 -1.46 -11.85
N GLN A 146 12.85 -2.72 -11.55
CA GLN A 146 13.83 -3.69 -11.07
C GLN A 146 14.81 -4.11 -12.18
N GLY A 147 14.36 -4.09 -13.44
CA GLY A 147 15.15 -4.46 -14.61
C GLY A 147 15.58 -5.93 -14.58
N SER A 148 16.69 -6.25 -15.26
CA SER A 148 17.25 -7.61 -15.32
C SER A 148 17.99 -8.05 -14.04
N LYS A 149 17.97 -7.23 -12.98
CA LYS A 149 18.72 -7.52 -11.74
C LYS A 149 18.15 -8.72 -10.97
N GLY A 150 16.92 -9.14 -11.26
CA GLY A 150 16.26 -10.29 -10.63
C GLY A 150 16.32 -10.25 -9.10
N CYS A 151 16.08 -11.39 -8.45
CA CYS A 151 16.51 -11.59 -7.07
C CYS A 151 18.03 -11.73 -7.08
N SER A 152 18.76 -10.61 -6.95
CA SER A 152 20.21 -10.67 -6.87
C SER A 152 20.64 -11.53 -5.68
N ARG A 153 21.67 -12.36 -5.84
CA ARG A 153 22.28 -13.12 -4.73
C ARG A 153 23.07 -12.22 -3.74
N ALA A 154 23.14 -10.93 -4.01
CA ALA A 154 23.71 -9.97 -3.06
C ALA A 154 22.75 -9.80 -1.85
N PRO A 155 23.26 -9.42 -0.67
CA PRO A 155 22.41 -9.07 0.46
C PRO A 155 21.35 -8.06 0.01
N GLY A 156 20.08 -8.40 0.22
CA GLY A 156 18.97 -7.51 -0.10
C GLY A 156 19.05 -6.23 0.73
N GLU A 157 18.40 -5.16 0.26
CA GLU A 157 18.28 -3.93 1.03
C GLU A 157 17.40 -4.17 2.26
N VAL A 158 17.86 -3.69 3.43
CA VAL A 158 17.06 -3.71 4.65
C VAL A 158 16.05 -2.57 4.58
N VAL A 159 14.77 -2.92 4.67
CA VAL A 159 13.65 -1.97 4.67
C VAL A 159 12.73 -2.23 5.86
N PHE A 160 12.02 -1.18 6.27
CA PHE A 160 11.14 -1.15 7.42
C PHE A 160 9.71 -0.86 6.99
N ARG A 161 8.74 -1.52 7.62
CA ARG A 161 7.31 -1.29 7.39
C ARG A 161 6.59 -1.29 8.73
N GLY A 162 5.93 -0.19 9.07
CA GLY A 162 5.07 -0.11 10.25
C GLY A 162 3.61 -0.34 9.90
N ILE A 163 2.89 -1.06 10.76
CA ILE A 163 1.44 -1.29 10.67
C ILE A 163 0.85 -1.15 12.07
N GLY A 164 0.03 -0.12 12.30
CA GLY A 164 -0.54 0.17 13.62
C GLY A 164 -1.88 -0.54 13.91
N THR A 165 -2.46 -1.21 12.92
CA THR A 165 -3.79 -1.85 13.02
C THR A 165 -3.73 -3.36 13.20
N LEU A 166 -2.57 -3.98 13.00
CA LEU A 166 -2.37 -5.43 13.04
C LEU A 166 -1.06 -5.76 13.75
N ARG A 167 -1.06 -6.85 14.50
CA ARG A 167 0.16 -7.46 15.02
C ARG A 167 0.41 -8.74 14.22
N PHE A 168 1.58 -8.85 13.60
CA PHE A 168 1.94 -10.04 12.85
C PHE A 168 2.67 -11.03 13.74
N GLU A 169 2.27 -12.29 13.69
CA GLU A 169 2.97 -13.35 14.43
C GLU A 169 3.31 -14.49 13.46
N PRO A 170 4.60 -14.88 13.35
CA PRO A 170 4.96 -16.05 12.56
C PRO A 170 4.45 -17.32 13.25
N THR A 171 3.94 -18.27 12.47
CA THR A 171 3.55 -19.58 13.01
C THR A 171 4.75 -20.29 13.62
N ARG A 172 5.90 -20.26 12.93
CA ARG A 172 7.21 -20.67 13.45
C ARG A 172 8.30 -19.79 12.85
N LEU A 173 9.39 -19.63 13.60
CA LEU A 173 10.59 -18.95 13.07
C LEU A 173 11.18 -19.76 11.91
N GLY A 174 11.54 -19.05 10.83
CA GLY A 174 12.06 -19.65 9.60
C GLY A 174 10.99 -20.06 8.59
N ASP A 175 9.70 -19.93 8.91
CA ASP A 175 8.64 -20.17 7.94
C ASP A 175 8.69 -19.11 6.80
N SER A 176 8.39 -19.55 5.59
CA SER A 176 8.25 -18.65 4.43
C SER A 176 6.97 -17.85 4.55
N VAL A 177 7.06 -16.55 4.24
CA VAL A 177 5.94 -15.62 4.37
C VAL A 177 5.71 -14.92 3.05
N ARG A 178 4.43 -14.69 2.73
CA ARG A 178 3.99 -13.83 1.64
C ARG A 178 3.07 -12.77 2.20
N LEU A 179 3.29 -11.51 1.83
CA LEU A 179 2.47 -10.40 2.31
C LEU A 179 1.06 -10.41 1.71
N GLY A 180 0.89 -11.06 0.55
CA GLY A 180 -0.40 -11.23 -0.10
C GLY A 180 -0.99 -9.96 -0.72
N GLN A 181 -0.15 -8.94 -0.90
CA GLN A 181 -0.51 -7.64 -1.45
C GLN A 181 0.75 -6.87 -1.81
N PHE A 182 0.59 -5.74 -2.50
CA PHE A 182 1.66 -4.76 -2.58
C PHE A 182 1.98 -4.23 -1.19
N ALA A 183 3.27 -3.94 -0.96
CA ALA A 183 3.73 -3.45 0.32
C ALA A 183 4.70 -2.28 0.16
N SER A 184 4.30 -1.14 0.71
CA SER A 184 5.19 0.01 0.88
C SER A 184 6.10 -0.22 2.08
N SER A 185 7.37 0.05 1.94
CA SER A 185 8.37 0.01 3.01
C SER A 185 9.31 1.22 2.89
N SER A 186 10.15 1.45 3.89
CA SER A 186 11.09 2.58 3.93
C SER A 186 12.48 2.12 4.32
N LEU A 187 13.52 2.74 3.74
CA LEU A 187 14.89 2.60 4.28
C LEU A 187 15.06 3.31 5.63
N ASP A 188 14.17 4.25 5.95
CA ASP A 188 14.18 5.03 7.19
C ASP A 188 13.20 4.39 8.19
N GLU A 189 13.75 3.75 9.22
CA GLU A 189 12.95 3.13 10.27
C GLU A 189 12.04 4.14 10.98
N ALA A 190 12.47 5.39 11.16
CA ALA A 190 11.66 6.42 11.80
C ALA A 190 10.44 6.80 10.95
N VAL A 191 10.58 6.78 9.62
CA VAL A 191 9.43 6.92 8.71
C VAL A 191 8.48 5.73 8.87
N ALA A 192 9.00 4.50 8.87
CA ALA A 192 8.18 3.30 9.02
C ALA A 192 7.43 3.25 10.36
N ARG A 193 8.07 3.62 11.48
CA ARG A 193 7.47 3.63 12.82
C ARG A 193 6.23 4.52 12.92
N ARG A 194 6.18 5.65 12.20
CA ARG A 194 4.99 6.52 12.15
C ARG A 194 3.73 5.81 11.64
N PHE A 195 3.88 4.76 10.83
CA PHE A 195 2.77 3.93 10.36
C PHE A 195 2.44 2.78 11.33
N GLY A 196 3.35 2.44 12.26
CA GLY A 196 3.19 1.42 13.29
C GLY A 196 2.59 1.95 14.60
N GLU A 197 2.73 3.25 14.88
CA GLU A 197 2.14 3.86 16.05
C GLU A 197 0.61 3.93 15.92
N LYS A 198 -0.13 3.42 16.92
CA LYS A 198 -1.57 3.68 17.01
C LYS A 198 -1.78 5.19 17.02
N ARG A 199 -2.56 5.73 16.08
CA ARG A 199 -3.17 7.06 16.27
C ARG A 199 -4.04 6.97 17.52
N ARG A 200 -3.54 7.44 18.66
CA ARG A 200 -4.39 7.82 19.79
C ARG A 200 -5.21 8.99 19.28
N GLY A 201 -6.48 8.76 19.00
CA GLY A 201 -7.39 9.82 18.58
C GLY A 201 -7.49 10.86 19.70
N CYS A 202 -6.75 11.95 19.54
CA CYS A 202 -6.98 13.30 20.06
C CYS A 202 -6.04 14.22 19.26
N VAL A 203 -6.56 14.82 18.19
CA VAL A 203 -5.90 15.96 17.55
C VAL A 203 -6.24 17.18 18.38
N SER A 204 -5.24 17.72 19.08
CA SER A 204 -5.18 19.14 19.39
C SER A 204 -3.89 19.65 18.76
N VAL A 205 -4.03 20.31 17.60
CA VAL A 205 -2.95 21.06 16.97
C VAL A 205 -2.71 22.31 17.83
N PRO A 206 -1.50 22.57 18.35
CA PRO A 206 -1.16 23.89 18.84
C PRO A 206 -0.94 24.82 17.65
N PRO A 207 -1.36 26.10 17.72
CA PRO A 207 -1.09 27.04 16.64
C PRO A 207 0.38 27.46 16.67
N GLY A 208 1.09 27.22 15.56
CA GLY A 208 2.31 27.96 15.20
C GLY A 208 3.62 27.16 15.26
N GLY A 209 4.32 27.11 14.11
CA GLY A 209 5.70 26.62 13.98
C GLY A 209 6.09 26.39 12.51
N GLN A 210 6.80 27.36 11.94
CA GLN A 210 7.12 27.65 10.52
C GLN A 210 7.97 26.56 9.77
N PRO A 211 8.07 26.60 8.41
CA PRO A 211 8.64 25.52 7.60
C PRO A 211 10.14 25.65 7.41
N ASP A 212 10.84 24.52 7.40
CA ASP A 212 12.25 24.45 7.01
C ASP A 212 12.44 24.30 5.49
N SER A 213 13.47 24.98 5.03
CA SER A 213 13.82 25.38 3.66
C SER A 213 14.36 24.26 2.75
N PRO A 214 14.44 24.47 1.41
CA PRO A 214 14.56 23.41 0.43
C PRO A 214 16.01 22.94 0.29
N SER A 215 16.23 21.63 0.44
CA SER A 215 17.48 21.02 0.00
C SER A 215 17.46 20.90 -1.53
N LYS A 216 18.40 21.58 -2.18
CA LYS A 216 18.82 21.32 -3.57
C LYS A 216 19.42 19.92 -3.62
N GLY A 217 18.86 19.06 -4.45
CA GLY A 217 19.35 17.72 -4.74
C GLY A 217 18.44 17.04 -5.76
N ASP A 218 19.04 16.41 -6.75
CA ASP A 218 18.41 15.96 -7.98
C ASP A 218 17.14 15.11 -7.77
N PHE A 219 16.14 15.39 -8.62
CA PHE A 219 14.80 14.80 -8.56
C PHE A 219 14.83 13.31 -8.90
N SER A 220 14.83 12.47 -7.88
CA SER A 220 14.46 11.05 -7.97
C SER A 220 12.94 10.93 -7.84
N LEU A 221 12.29 10.20 -8.77
CA LEU A 221 10.83 10.00 -8.79
C LEU A 221 10.25 9.48 -7.48
N LEU A 222 11.11 8.85 -6.71
CA LEU A 222 10.93 8.38 -5.36
C LEU A 222 11.95 9.16 -4.56
N SER A 223 11.54 9.98 -3.59
CA SER A 223 12.40 10.14 -2.42
C SER A 223 12.75 8.71 -2.01
N TRP A 224 14.03 8.35 -1.92
CA TRP A 224 14.52 6.99 -1.66
C TRP A 224 13.99 6.36 -0.34
N LYS A 225 13.01 6.99 0.30
CA LYS A 225 12.34 6.60 1.52
C LYS A 225 11.15 5.67 1.30
N THR A 226 10.75 5.34 0.07
CA THR A 226 9.65 4.38 -0.14
C THR A 226 9.99 3.34 -1.20
N LEU A 227 10.19 2.10 -0.77
CA LEU A 227 10.32 0.94 -1.64
C LEU A 227 8.95 0.28 -1.78
N LEU A 228 8.57 -0.04 -3.03
CA LEU A 228 7.34 -0.74 -3.35
C LEU A 228 7.65 -2.19 -3.69
N LEU A 229 7.05 -3.08 -2.92
CA LEU A 229 7.18 -4.52 -3.11
C LEU A 229 5.94 -5.03 -3.83
N ALA A 230 6.16 -5.80 -4.91
CA ALA A 230 5.11 -6.57 -5.56
C ALA A 230 4.59 -7.68 -4.61
N PRO A 231 3.36 -8.20 -4.81
CA PRO A 231 2.86 -9.35 -4.09
C PRO A 231 3.80 -10.55 -4.35
N GLY A 232 4.62 -10.91 -3.36
CA GLY A 232 5.69 -11.91 -3.52
C GLY A 232 6.16 -12.48 -2.20
N GLY A 233 6.96 -13.54 -2.26
CA GLY A 233 7.53 -14.19 -1.09
C GLY A 233 8.72 -13.41 -0.52
N PHE A 234 8.76 -13.29 0.81
CA PHE A 234 9.86 -12.65 1.53
C PHE A 234 10.30 -13.53 2.71
N GLN A 235 11.57 -13.42 3.09
CA GLN A 235 12.05 -13.93 4.38
C GLN A 235 12.10 -12.77 5.37
N LEU A 236 11.48 -12.95 6.53
CA LEU A 236 11.55 -11.98 7.62
C LEU A 236 12.79 -12.26 8.46
N SER A 237 13.70 -11.29 8.53
CA SER A 237 14.92 -11.39 9.34
C SER A 237 14.68 -11.08 10.83
N GLY A 238 13.44 -10.74 11.22
CA GLY A 238 13.05 -10.50 12.61
C GLY A 238 11.67 -9.84 12.70
N ALA A 239 10.99 -10.07 13.83
CA ALA A 239 9.83 -9.29 14.25
C ALA A 239 10.29 -8.33 15.36
N GLY A 240 10.21 -7.02 15.12
CA GLY A 240 10.44 -6.02 16.16
C GLY A 240 9.38 -6.10 17.27
N PRO A 241 9.66 -5.54 18.46
CA PRO A 241 8.75 -5.58 19.62
C PRO A 241 7.38 -4.95 19.37
#